data_AF-A0A6N2BXG1-F1
#
_entry.id   AF-A0A6N2BXG1-F1
#
_cell.length_a   1.000
_cell.length_b   1.000
_cell.length_c   1.000
_cell.angle_alpha   90.00
_cell.angle_beta   90.00
_cell.angle_gamma   90.00
#
_symmetry.space_group_name_H-M   'P 1'
#
loop_
_entity.id
_entity.type
_entity.pdbx_description
1 polymer ?
#
loop_
_entity_poly.entity_id
_entity_poly.type
_entity_poly.pdbx_seq_one_letter_code
_entity_poly.pdbx_strand_id
1 'polypeptide(L)'
;MTPAEEEITNTATSVQAVEELLKYQFKNTKLLEEALTHSSCHNFITNYQRLAFVGDAALGLAISSYFFVTYPDVDCGRLTDLRSANLSTEKLARVAVRHGL
;
A
#
# COMPACT_ATOMS: atom_id res chain seq x y z
N MET A 1 -8.75 29.16 15.09
CA MET A 1 -8.74 27.71 14.80
C MET A 1 -8.02 27.01 15.93
N THR A 2 -8.61 25.96 16.46
CA THR A 2 -7.97 25.11 17.47
C THR A 2 -6.97 24.16 16.79
N PRO A 3 -5.95 23.64 17.50
CA PRO A 3 -4.99 22.68 16.93
C PRO A 3 -5.65 21.45 16.28
N ALA A 4 -6.80 21.02 16.80
CA ALA A 4 -7.57 19.92 16.25
C ALA A 4 -8.24 20.25 14.90
N GLU A 5 -8.64 21.51 14.67
CA GLU A 5 -9.28 21.92 13.41
C GLU A 5 -8.26 22.02 12.25
N GLU A 6 -7.00 22.36 12.54
CA GLU A 6 -5.90 22.35 11.56
C GLU A 6 -5.45 20.92 11.20
N GLU A 7 -5.46 19.98 12.15
CA GLU A 7 -5.04 18.58 11.91
C GLU A 7 -6.05 17.81 11.04
N ILE A 8 -7.35 18.05 11.24
CA ILE A 8 -8.45 17.44 10.46
C ILE A 8 -8.43 17.91 9.00
N THR A 9 -8.22 19.22 8.79
CA THR A 9 -8.18 19.81 7.44
C THR A 9 -6.96 19.35 6.64
N ASN A 10 -5.82 19.15 7.30
CA ASN A 10 -4.59 18.66 6.66
C ASN A 10 -4.69 17.16 6.26
N THR A 11 -5.37 16.36 7.08
CA THR A 11 -5.61 14.93 6.81
C THR A 11 -6.55 14.74 5.61
N ALA A 12 -7.66 15.47 5.58
CA ALA A 12 -8.62 15.40 4.46
C ALA A 12 -7.99 15.82 3.13
N THR A 13 -7.12 16.84 3.15
CA THR A 13 -6.38 17.30 1.96
C THR A 13 -5.38 16.23 1.48
N SER A 14 -4.70 15.56 2.41
CA SER A 14 -3.74 14.49 2.10
C SER A 14 -4.42 13.25 1.50
N VAL A 15 -5.59 12.87 2.03
CA VAL A 15 -6.41 11.78 1.49
C VAL A 15 -6.80 12.07 0.04
N GLN A 16 -7.34 13.27 -0.23
CA GLN A 16 -7.75 13.65 -1.58
C GLN A 16 -6.57 13.60 -2.58
N ALA A 17 -5.40 14.10 -2.18
CA ALA A 17 -4.21 14.07 -3.03
C ALA A 17 -3.82 12.64 -3.44
N VAL A 18 -3.91 11.68 -2.52
CA VAL A 18 -3.60 10.27 -2.82
C VAL A 18 -4.69 9.62 -3.68
N GLU A 19 -5.96 9.96 -3.49
CA GLU A 19 -7.04 9.46 -4.37
C GLU A 19 -6.89 9.94 -5.82
N GLU A 20 -6.48 11.20 -6.00
CA GLU A 20 -6.18 11.77 -7.32
C GLU A 20 -4.96 11.08 -7.96
N LEU A 21 -3.91 10.83 -7.18
CA LEU A 21 -2.70 10.14 -7.61
C LEU A 21 -2.98 8.71 -8.07
N LEU A 22 -3.77 7.97 -7.29
CA LEU A 22 -4.15 6.58 -7.56
C LEU A 22 -5.27 6.47 -8.60
N LYS A 23 -5.93 7.59 -8.95
CA LYS A 23 -7.15 7.63 -9.77
C LYS A 23 -8.22 6.68 -9.23
N TYR A 24 -8.33 6.63 -7.90
CA TYR A 24 -9.21 5.72 -7.18
C TYR A 24 -9.80 6.41 -5.96
N GLN A 25 -11.13 6.46 -5.90
CA GLN A 25 -11.86 6.90 -4.70
C GLN A 25 -12.11 5.73 -3.76
N PHE A 26 -11.68 5.88 -2.51
CA PHE A 26 -11.93 4.92 -1.46
C PHE A 26 -13.37 5.05 -0.98
N LYS A 27 -14.08 3.91 -0.95
CA LYS A 27 -15.41 3.83 -0.32
C LYS A 27 -15.38 4.21 1.16
N ASN A 28 -14.24 3.99 1.82
CA ASN A 28 -14.01 4.35 3.21
C ASN A 28 -12.62 5.00 3.32
N THR A 29 -12.59 6.33 3.38
CA THR A 29 -11.36 7.13 3.46
C THR A 29 -10.54 6.84 4.72
N LYS A 30 -11.16 6.35 5.79
CA LYS A 30 -10.45 5.96 7.02
C LYS A 30 -9.44 4.84 6.80
N LEU A 31 -9.66 3.97 5.80
CA LEU A 31 -8.68 2.95 5.44
C LEU A 31 -7.43 3.56 4.81
N LEU A 32 -7.59 4.62 4.03
CA LEU A 32 -6.48 5.36 3.45
C LEU A 32 -5.74 6.17 4.53
N GLU A 33 -6.47 6.81 5.44
CA GLU A 33 -5.88 7.48 6.61
C GLU A 33 -5.05 6.51 7.46
N GLU A 34 -5.59 5.33 7.79
CA GLU A 34 -4.86 4.28 8.52
C GLU A 34 -3.63 3.79 7.74
N ALA A 35 -3.74 3.61 6.42
CA ALA A 35 -2.63 3.17 5.57
C ALA A 35 -1.48 4.18 5.49
N LEU A 36 -1.77 5.48 5.62
CA LEU A 36 -0.78 6.57 5.62
C LEU A 36 -0.25 6.91 7.03
N THR A 37 -0.81 6.30 8.08
CA THR A 37 -0.42 6.58 9.46
C THR A 37 0.73 5.68 9.89
N HIS A 38 1.93 6.27 10.05
CA HIS A 38 3.10 5.56 10.55
C HIS A 38 2.94 5.16 12.02
N SER A 39 3.59 4.07 12.45
CA SER A 39 3.48 3.55 13.83
C SER A 39 4.04 4.50 14.90
N SER A 40 4.79 5.54 14.51
CA SER A 40 5.28 6.58 15.42
C SER A 40 4.27 7.71 15.67
N CYS A 41 3.16 7.74 14.94
CA CYS A 41 2.11 8.75 15.10
C CYS A 41 1.22 8.36 16.29
N HIS A 42 1.51 8.93 17.46
CA HIS A 42 0.84 8.60 18.73
C HIS A 42 -0.61 9.13 18.82
N ASN A 43 -1.00 10.05 17.94
CA ASN A 43 -2.34 10.65 17.92
C ASN A 43 -3.42 9.71 17.37
N PHE A 44 -3.04 8.58 16.75
CA PHE A 44 -3.95 7.66 16.11
C PHE A 44 -3.99 6.30 16.81
N ILE A 45 -5.21 5.77 16.98
CA ILE A 45 -5.45 4.46 17.60
C ILE A 45 -5.00 3.32 16.67
N THR A 46 -5.03 3.54 15.34
CA THR A 46 -4.65 2.57 14.32
C THR A 46 -3.52 3.10 13.44
N ASN A 47 -2.76 2.18 12.85
CA ASN A 47 -1.65 2.48 11.95
C ASN A 47 -1.61 1.46 10.81
N TYR A 48 -0.74 1.69 9.83
CA TYR A 48 -0.71 0.91 8.59
C TYR A 48 -0.43 -0.60 8.78
N GLN A 49 0.12 -1.05 9.91
CA GLN A 49 0.70 -2.40 10.04
C GLN A 49 -0.31 -3.52 9.78
N ARG A 50 -1.55 -3.38 10.26
CA ARG A 50 -2.60 -4.39 10.04
C ARG A 50 -3.03 -4.45 8.57
N LEU A 51 -3.14 -3.28 7.94
CA LEU A 51 -3.44 -3.19 6.51
C LEU A 51 -2.29 -3.74 5.67
N ALA A 52 -1.04 -3.47 6.05
CA ALA A 52 0.14 -4.01 5.38
C ALA A 52 0.21 -5.54 5.48
N PHE A 53 -0.16 -6.13 6.62
CA PHE A 53 -0.22 -7.59 6.76
C PHE A 53 -1.17 -8.23 5.73
N VAL A 54 -2.37 -7.67 5.55
CA VAL A 54 -3.32 -8.16 4.55
C VAL A 54 -2.87 -7.81 3.13
N GLY A 55 -2.31 -6.62 2.94
CA GLY A 55 -1.81 -6.12 1.66
C GLY A 55 -0.67 -6.96 1.09
N ASP A 56 0.26 -7.42 1.93
CA ASP A 56 1.37 -8.28 1.51
C ASP A 56 0.87 -9.63 0.97
N ALA A 57 -0.08 -10.26 1.69
CA ALA A 57 -0.71 -11.49 1.22
C ALA A 57 -1.49 -11.31 -0.09
N ALA A 58 -2.25 -10.21 -0.21
CA ALA A 58 -3.03 -9.90 -1.41
C ALA A 58 -2.13 -9.64 -2.63
N LEU A 59 -1.07 -8.83 -2.46
CA LEU A 59 -0.11 -8.53 -3.53
C LEU A 59 0.69 -9.78 -3.92
N GLY A 60 1.07 -10.60 -2.92
CA GLY A 60 1.72 -11.88 -3.12
C GLY A 60 0.88 -12.82 -4.00
N LEU A 61 -0.41 -12.93 -3.72
CA LEU A 61 -1.33 -13.74 -4.52
C LEU A 61 -1.48 -13.20 -5.94
N ALA A 62 -1.65 -11.88 -6.10
CA ALA A 62 -1.82 -11.26 -7.41
C ALA A 62 -0.61 -11.51 -8.33
N ILE A 63 0.61 -11.32 -7.82
CA ILE A 63 1.85 -11.54 -8.59
C ILE A 63 2.10 -13.02 -8.84
N SER A 64 1.89 -13.88 -7.85
CA SER A 64 1.99 -15.33 -8.05
C SER A 64 1.01 -15.84 -9.11
N SER A 65 -0.23 -15.34 -9.10
CA SER A 65 -1.24 -15.70 -10.11
C SER A 65 -0.82 -15.20 -11.49
N TYR A 66 -0.29 -13.98 -11.59
CA TYR A 66 0.24 -13.44 -12.84
C TYR A 66 1.37 -14.30 -13.41
N PHE A 67 2.37 -14.69 -12.59
CA PHE A 67 3.47 -15.53 -13.06
C PHE A 67 3.02 -16.94 -13.44
N PHE A 68 2.11 -17.54 -12.67
CA PHE A 68 1.58 -18.87 -12.98
C PHE A 68 0.89 -18.91 -14.35
N VAL A 69 0.11 -17.89 -14.69
CA VAL A 69 -0.58 -17.80 -15.99
C VAL A 69 0.38 -17.39 -17.11
N THR A 70 1.30 -16.47 -16.84
CA THR A 70 2.21 -15.92 -17.87
C THR A 70 3.33 -16.91 -18.26
N TYR A 71 3.75 -17.76 -17.32
CA TYR A 71 4.87 -18.69 -17.48
C TYR A 71 4.46 -20.14 -17.14
N PRO A 72 3.58 -20.77 -17.93
CA PRO A 72 3.00 -22.07 -17.60
C PRO A 72 4.03 -23.21 -17.57
N ASP A 73 5.13 -23.08 -18.31
CA ASP A 73 6.18 -24.11 -18.42
C ASP A 73 7.32 -23.93 -17.39
N VAL A 74 7.26 -22.89 -16.55
CA VAL A 74 8.28 -22.60 -15.54
C VAL A 74 7.98 -23.38 -14.27
N ASP A 75 8.99 -24.05 -13.72
CA ASP A 75 8.83 -24.84 -12.50
C ASP A 75 8.59 -23.98 -11.25
N CYS A 76 8.05 -24.61 -10.20
CA CYS A 76 7.71 -23.96 -8.94
C CYS A 76 8.90 -23.22 -8.28
N GLY A 77 10.11 -23.77 -8.37
CA GLY A 77 11.31 -23.14 -7.80
C GLY A 77 11.61 -21.82 -8.50
N ARG A 78 11.62 -21.83 -9.83
CA ARG A 78 11.82 -20.61 -10.63
C ARG A 78 10.69 -19.60 -10.49
N LEU A 79 9.43 -20.03 -10.32
CA LEU A 79 8.33 -19.13 -9.97
C LEU A 79 8.52 -18.48 -8.59
N THR A 80 9.09 -19.22 -7.63
CA THR A 80 9.44 -18.69 -6.30
C THR A 80 10.57 -17.67 -6.38
N ASP A 81 11.56 -17.92 -7.23
CA ASP A 81 12.65 -16.97 -7.49
C ASP A 81 12.14 -15.70 -8.16
N LEU A 82 11.27 -15.82 -9.17
CA LEU A 82 10.61 -14.68 -9.81
C LEU A 82 9.80 -13.87 -8.81
N ARG A 83 9.03 -14.54 -7.94
CA ARG A 83 8.29 -13.88 -6.87
C ARG A 83 9.23 -13.08 -5.96
N SER A 84 10.27 -13.70 -5.42
CA SER A 84 11.24 -13.05 -4.53
C SER A 84 12.00 -11.91 -5.22
N ALA A 85 12.30 -12.07 -6.51
CA ALA A 85 12.96 -11.05 -7.32
C ALA A 85 12.06 -9.84 -7.60
N ASN A 86 10.74 -9.93 -7.49
CA ASN A 86 9.82 -8.82 -7.76
C ASN A 86 9.14 -8.28 -6.50
N LEU A 87 9.01 -9.10 -5.47
CA LEU A 87 8.39 -8.74 -4.19
C LEU A 87 9.45 -8.58 -3.11
N SER A 88 9.83 -7.34 -2.84
CA SER A 88 10.55 -6.97 -1.63
C SER A 88 10.19 -5.55 -1.21
N THR A 89 10.33 -5.24 0.08
CA THR A 89 10.07 -3.92 0.65
C THR A 89 10.72 -2.80 -0.17
N GLU A 90 11.99 -2.99 -0.55
CA GLU A 90 12.74 -2.03 -1.36
C GLU A 90 12.10 -1.79 -2.74
N LYS A 91 11.62 -2.84 -3.42
CA LYS A 91 11.02 -2.71 -4.75
C LYS A 91 9.67 -2.02 -4.67
N LEU A 92 8.87 -2.36 -3.67
CA LEU A 92 7.58 -1.71 -3.42
C LEU A 92 7.78 -0.23 -3.06
N ALA A 93 8.79 0.09 -2.24
CA ALA A 93 9.13 1.48 -1.93
C ALA A 93 9.55 2.28 -3.18
N ARG A 94 10.36 1.69 -4.08
CA ARG A 94 10.72 2.33 -5.35
C ARG A 94 9.50 2.60 -6.24
N VAL A 95 8.53 1.69 -6.25
CA VAL A 95 7.27 1.87 -6.98
C VAL A 95 6.45 3.00 -6.35
N ALA A 96 6.30 3.03 -5.02
CA ALA A 96 5.61 4.09 -4.30
C ALA A 96 6.19 5.48 -4.65
N VAL A 97 7.51 5.65 -4.49
CA VAL A 97 8.20 6.91 -4.79
C VAL A 97 8.04 7.31 -6.27
N ARG A 98 8.15 6.35 -7.20
CA ARG A 98 7.95 6.61 -8.64
C ARG A 98 6.55 7.14 -8.93
N HIS A 99 5.56 6.67 -8.17
CA HIS A 99 4.18 7.09 -8.30
C HIS A 99 3.86 8.36 -7.50
N GLY A 100 4.81 8.93 -6.75
CA GLY A 100 4.59 10.15 -5.96
C GLY A 100 3.98 9.91 -4.57
N LEU A 101 4.09 8.67 -4.06
CA LEU A 101 3.74 8.28 -2.69
C LEU A 101 4.96 8.35 -1.76
#